data_AF-A0A944Z5P0-F1
#
_entry.id   AF-A0A944Z5P0-F1
#
_cell.length_a   1.000
_cell.length_b   1.000
_cell.length_c   1.000
_cell.angle_alpha   90.00
_cell.angle_beta   90.00
_cell.angle_gamma   90.00
#
_symmetry.space_group_name_H-M   'P 1'
#
loop_
_entity.id
_entity.type
_entity.pdbx_description
1 polymer ?
#
loop_
_entity_poly.entity_id
_entity_poly.type
_entity_poly.pdbx_seq_one_letter_code
_entity_poly.pdbx_strand_id
1 'polypeptide(L)'
;MQRCDYCGRILYKNVSEKYFLCSSKCRTKYKNKKYLSKLEQSVTSVVKNGILVKEIVNKLDYDKFDTVSAIRRLIYKKGSLFIKANSEINLNVEIFIVRK
;
A
#
# COMPACT_ATOMS: atom_id res chain seq x y z
N MET A 1 16.99 -1.30 0.53
CA MET A 1 16.27 -2.29 -0.30
C MET A 1 15.13 -1.60 -1.04
N GLN A 2 15.10 -1.67 -2.38
CA GLN A 2 14.08 -0.98 -3.18
C GLN A 2 12.72 -1.70 -3.07
N ARG A 3 11.63 -0.94 -3.10
CA ARG A 3 10.25 -1.45 -3.03
C ARG A 3 9.50 -1.16 -4.32
N CYS A 4 8.58 -2.05 -4.67
CA CYS A 4 7.72 -1.92 -5.84
C CYS A 4 6.87 -0.65 -5.75
N ASP A 5 6.85 0.10 -6.84
CA ASP A 5 6.25 1.40 -6.93
C ASP A 5 4.74 1.38 -6.76
N TYR A 6 4.14 0.26 -7.15
CA TYR A 6 2.71 0.00 -7.03
C TYR A 6 2.39 -0.74 -5.73
N CYS A 7 2.89 -1.96 -5.55
CA CYS A 7 2.42 -2.83 -4.45
C CYS A 7 3.18 -2.63 -3.14
N GLY A 8 4.25 -1.85 -3.12
CA GLY A 8 5.07 -1.56 -1.94
C GLY A 8 5.83 -2.74 -1.36
N ARG A 9 5.77 -3.93 -1.97
CA ARG A 9 6.59 -5.09 -1.58
C ARG A 9 8.06 -4.87 -1.93
N ILE A 10 8.93 -5.60 -1.27
CA ILE A 10 10.34 -5.70 -1.62
C ILE A 10 10.49 -6.11 -3.09
N LEU A 11 11.35 -5.40 -3.82
CA LEU A 11 11.60 -5.64 -5.24
C LEU A 11 12.70 -6.69 -5.41
N TYR A 12 12.33 -7.91 -5.82
CA TYR A 12 13.29 -8.98 -6.18
C TYR A 12 13.62 -9.02 -7.68
N LYS A 13 12.70 -8.52 -8.51
CA LYS A 13 12.87 -8.38 -9.96
C LYS A 13 12.15 -7.12 -10.43
N ASN A 14 12.69 -6.47 -11.45
CA ASN A 14 12.08 -5.31 -12.08
C ASN A 14 11.58 -5.67 -13.48
N VAL A 15 10.30 -5.42 -13.78
CA VAL A 15 9.68 -5.68 -15.10
C VAL A 15 9.42 -4.41 -15.90
N SER A 16 10.01 -3.29 -15.48
CA SER A 16 9.82 -1.98 -16.06
C SER A 16 11.15 -1.24 -16.13
N GLU A 17 11.44 -0.62 -17.26
CA GLU A 17 12.69 0.14 -17.47
C GLU A 17 12.69 1.47 -16.72
N LYS A 18 11.53 2.12 -16.58
CA LYS A 18 11.39 3.47 -16.01
C LYS A 18 11.03 3.51 -14.52
N TYR A 19 10.47 2.43 -13.98
CA TYR A 19 9.85 2.40 -12.66
C TYR A 19 10.22 1.09 -11.96
N PHE A 20 10.18 1.07 -10.64
CA PHE A 20 10.45 -0.13 -9.86
C PHE A 20 9.19 -0.99 -9.75
N LEU A 21 8.95 -1.92 -10.67
CA LEU A 21 7.71 -2.69 -10.69
C LEU A 21 7.99 -4.19 -10.65
N CYS A 22 7.38 -4.89 -9.70
CA CYS A 22 7.69 -6.32 -9.45
C CYS A 22 6.94 -7.30 -10.35
N SER A 23 5.88 -6.87 -11.06
CA SER A 23 5.07 -7.74 -11.90
C SER A 23 4.32 -6.98 -13.00
N SER A 24 3.89 -7.71 -14.03
CA SER A 24 3.08 -7.16 -15.13
C SER A 24 1.76 -6.57 -14.61
N LYS A 25 1.12 -7.19 -13.61
CA LYS A 25 -0.06 -6.64 -12.93
C LYS A 25 0.22 -5.26 -12.32
N CYS A 26 1.35 -5.12 -11.62
CA CYS A 26 1.77 -3.82 -11.07
C CYS A 26 2.01 -2.80 -12.18
N ARG A 27 2.67 -3.20 -13.28
CA ARG A 27 2.94 -2.33 -14.43
C ARG A 27 1.68 -1.81 -15.09
N THR A 28 0.69 -2.68 -15.31
CA THR A 28 -0.60 -2.29 -15.90
C THR A 28 -1.35 -1.34 -14.98
N LYS A 29 -1.48 -1.66 -13.69
CA LYS A 29 -2.24 -0.84 -12.74
C LYS A 29 -1.54 0.47 -12.38
N TYR A 30 -0.21 0.53 -12.41
CA TYR A 30 0.56 1.73 -12.05
C TYR A 30 0.35 2.92 -12.99
N LYS A 31 -0.14 2.68 -14.22
CA LYS A 31 -0.45 3.73 -15.19
C LYS A 31 -1.57 4.66 -14.71
N ASN A 32 -2.55 4.14 -13.96
CA ASN A 32 -3.71 4.91 -13.53
C ASN A 32 -3.45 5.68 -12.21
N LYS A 33 -2.74 6.81 -12.30
CA LYS A 33 -2.40 7.63 -11.12
C LYS A 33 -3.61 8.18 -10.38
N LYS A 34 -4.67 8.53 -11.10
CA LYS A 34 -5.91 9.04 -10.51
C LYS A 34 -6.57 8.00 -9.61
N TYR A 35 -6.61 6.74 -10.06
CA TYR A 35 -7.10 5.62 -9.26
C TYR A 35 -6.23 5.40 -8.00
N LEU A 36 -4.90 5.42 -8.14
CA LEU A 36 -4.00 5.25 -6.99
C LEU A 36 -4.22 6.31 -5.91
N SER A 37 -4.35 7.58 -6.33
CA SER A 37 -4.58 8.70 -5.43
C SER A 37 -5.93 8.57 -4.70
N LYS A 38 -7.01 8.26 -5.44
CA LYS A 38 -8.33 8.03 -4.85
C LYS A 38 -8.33 6.88 -3.84
N LEU A 39 -7.69 5.77 -4.19
CA LEU A 39 -7.59 4.61 -3.29
C LEU A 39 -6.81 4.95 -2.02
N GLU A 40 -5.72 5.70 -2.12
CA GLU A 40 -4.96 6.16 -0.94
C GLU A 40 -5.78 7.10 -0.06
N GLN A 41 -6.59 7.97 -0.65
CA GLN A 41 -7.53 8.83 0.08
C GLN A 41 -8.60 8.00 0.80
N SER A 42 -9.21 7.03 0.12
CA SER A 42 -10.19 6.10 0.71
C SER A 42 -9.61 5.29 1.86
N VAL A 43 -8.36 4.82 1.74
CA VAL A 43 -7.66 4.16 2.86
C VAL A 43 -7.48 5.14 4.01
N THR A 44 -6.98 6.35 3.74
CA THR A 44 -6.73 7.34 4.78
C THR A 44 -8.01 7.75 5.52
N SER A 45 -9.15 7.80 4.84
CA SER A 45 -10.43 8.19 5.45
C SER A 45 -11.01 7.16 6.42
N VAL A 46 -10.62 5.88 6.29
CA VAL A 46 -11.11 4.80 7.17
C VAL A 46 -10.08 4.36 8.21
N VAL A 47 -8.81 4.75 8.05
CA VAL A 47 -7.76 4.41 8.99
C VAL A 47 -7.98 5.14 10.31
N LYS A 48 -7.94 4.37 11.40
CA LYS A 48 -7.89 4.85 12.78
C LYS A 48 -6.59 4.37 13.41
N ASN A 49 -6.14 5.04 14.47
CA ASN A 49 -4.92 4.64 15.15
C ASN A 49 -5.09 3.24 15.77
N GLY A 50 -4.26 2.27 15.37
CA GLY A 50 -4.34 0.89 15.85
C GLY A 50 -5.40 0.04 15.16
N ILE A 51 -5.71 0.31 13.88
CA ILE A 51 -6.66 -0.50 13.10
C ILE A 51 -5.96 -1.67 12.40
N LEU A 52 -6.59 -2.85 12.32
CA LEU A 52 -6.04 -3.97 11.55
C LEU A 52 -6.21 -3.77 10.04
N VAL A 53 -5.23 -4.24 9.26
CA VAL A 53 -5.32 -4.22 7.78
C VAL A 53 -6.58 -4.92 7.27
N LYS A 54 -6.99 -6.05 7.86
CA LYS A 54 -8.21 -6.77 7.48
C LYS A 54 -9.47 -5.91 7.63
N GLU A 55 -9.52 -5.05 8.66
CA GLU A 55 -10.66 -4.18 8.89
C GLU A 55 -10.75 -3.08 7.84
N ILE A 56 -9.60 -2.54 7.41
CA ILE A 56 -9.54 -1.57 6.30
C ILE A 56 -10.03 -2.23 5.01
N VAL A 57 -9.54 -3.45 4.72
CA VAL A 57 -9.95 -4.21 3.52
C VAL A 57 -11.46 -4.46 3.52
N ASN A 58 -12.04 -4.83 4.66
CA ASN A 58 -13.48 -5.13 4.74
C ASN A 58 -14.37 -3.87 4.68
N LYS A 59 -13.85 -2.68 4.99
CA LYS A 59 -14.59 -1.41 4.94
C LYS A 59 -14.62 -0.77 3.56
N LEU A 60 -13.77 -1.23 2.64
CA LEU A 60 -13.52 -0.59 1.37
C LEU A 60 -13.98 -1.49 0.23
N ASP A 61 -14.79 -0.94 -0.68
CA ASP A 61 -15.24 -1.64 -1.89
C ASP A 61 -14.13 -1.59 -2.98
N TYR A 62 -13.00 -2.23 -2.68
CA TYR A 62 -11.83 -2.31 -3.56
C TYR A 62 -11.19 -3.70 -3.46
N ASP A 63 -10.49 -4.12 -4.53
CA ASP A 63 -9.70 -5.37 -4.54
C ASP A 63 -8.73 -5.39 -3.34
N LYS A 64 -8.76 -6.48 -2.57
CA LYS A 64 -7.86 -6.72 -1.43
C LYS A 64 -6.41 -6.42 -1.78
N PHE A 65 -5.96 -6.86 -2.96
CA PHE A 65 -4.58 -6.61 -3.38
C PHE A 65 -4.27 -5.13 -3.55
N ASP A 66 -5.22 -4.34 -4.08
CA ASP A 66 -5.05 -2.92 -4.31
C ASP A 66 -5.08 -2.15 -2.98
N THR A 67 -6.02 -2.49 -2.09
CA THR A 67 -6.12 -1.90 -0.75
C THR A 67 -4.84 -2.11 0.07
N VAL A 68 -4.34 -3.35 0.14
CA VAL A 68 -3.08 -3.65 0.83
C VAL A 68 -1.88 -2.96 0.15
N SER A 69 -1.89 -2.85 -1.17
CA SER A 69 -0.87 -2.11 -1.92
C SER A 69 -0.88 -0.62 -1.55
N ALA A 70 -2.05 -0.01 -1.42
CA ALA A 70 -2.20 1.39 -1.01
C ALA A 70 -1.71 1.63 0.41
N ILE A 71 -2.06 0.75 1.36
CA ILE A 71 -1.54 0.78 2.73
C ILE A 71 -0.01 0.78 2.74
N ARG A 72 0.62 -0.14 1.99
CA ARG A 72 2.09 -0.20 1.88
C ARG A 72 2.69 1.08 1.28
N ARG A 73 2.05 1.71 0.29
CA ARG A 73 2.54 2.99 -0.26
C ARG A 73 2.42 4.13 0.74
N LEU A 74 1.33 4.20 1.49
CA LEU A 74 1.12 5.18 2.56
C LEU A 74 2.20 5.05 3.66
N ILE A 75 2.64 3.83 3.94
CA ILE A 75 3.68 3.56 4.93
C ILE A 75 5.08 3.81 4.36
N TYR A 76 5.48 3.05 3.34
CA TYR A 76 6.88 3.01 2.91
C TYR A 76 7.29 4.12 1.95
N LYS A 77 6.35 4.83 1.34
CA LYS A 77 6.65 5.89 0.35
C LYS A 77 6.23 7.27 0.83
N LYS A 78 5.03 7.38 1.39
CA LYS A 78 4.50 8.67 1.86
C LYS A 78 4.84 8.96 3.32
N GLY A 79 5.09 7.93 4.13
CA GLY A 79 5.36 8.10 5.56
C GLY A 79 4.19 8.69 6.35
N SER A 80 2.95 8.56 5.85
CA SER A 80 1.76 9.08 6.52
C SER A 80 1.18 8.09 7.53
N LEU A 81 1.52 6.81 7.39
CA LEU A 81 1.13 5.71 8.27
C LEU A 81 2.38 4.94 8.70
N PHE A 82 2.31 4.22 9.81
CA PHE A 82 3.39 3.34 10.25
C PHE A 82 2.87 2.04 10.85
N ILE A 83 3.77 1.06 10.94
CA ILE A 83 3.56 -0.21 11.64
C ILE A 83 4.66 -0.34 12.70
N LYS A 84 4.37 -1.04 13.79
CA LYS A 84 5.38 -1.37 14.82
C LYS A 84 6.17 -2.64 14.50
N ALA A 85 5.73 -3.41 13.51
CA ALA A 85 6.34 -4.67 13.12
C ALA A 85 7.43 -4.47 12.06
N ASN A 86 8.50 -5.26 12.13
CA ASN A 86 9.57 -5.28 11.12
C ASN A 86 9.27 -6.21 9.93
N SER A 87 8.15 -6.94 9.96
CA SER A 87 7.75 -7.90 8.92
C SER A 87 7.01 -7.24 7.75
N GLU A 88 6.91 -7.94 6.61
CA GLU A 88 6.02 -7.55 5.51
C GLU A 88 4.56 -7.49 5.98
N ILE A 89 3.84 -6.48 5.49
CA ILE A 89 2.45 -6.23 5.88
C ILE A 89 1.55 -7.37 5.40
N ASN A 90 0.81 -7.96 6.33
CA ASN A 90 -0.27 -8.92 6.11
C ASN A 90 -1.59 -8.41 6.73
N LEU A 91 -2.66 -9.21 6.66
CA LEU A 91 -4.00 -8.80 7.10
C LEU A 91 -4.13 -8.60 8.63
N ASN A 92 -3.25 -9.20 9.43
CA ASN A 92 -3.27 -9.15 10.90
C ASN A 92 -2.33 -8.08 11.47
N VAL A 93 -1.75 -7.24 10.62
CA VAL A 93 -0.89 -6.13 11.08
C VAL A 93 -1.77 -4.93 11.45
N GLU A 94 -1.45 -4.30 12.58
CA GLU A 94 -2.03 -3.03 12.98
C GLU A 94 -1.32 -1.84 12.32
N ILE A 95 -2.11 -0.90 11.84
CA ILE A 95 -1.64 0.33 11.22
C ILE A 95 -1.93 1.52 12.15
N PHE A 96 -0.94 2.41 12.26
CA PHE A 96 -0.99 3.60 13.09
C PHE A 96 -0.79 4.85 12.23
N ILE A 97 -1.34 5.98 12.69
CA ILE A 97 -1.22 7.26 12.00
C ILE A 97 0.03 7.98 12.52
N VAL A 98 0.89 8.45 11.62
CA VAL A 98 2.03 9.29 12.02
C VAL A 98 1.49 10.64 12.49
N ARG A 99 1.64 10.94 13.79
CA ARG A 99 1.35 12.28 14.32
C ARG A 99 2.49 13.20 13.91
N LYS A 100 2.14 14.29 13.21
CA LYS A 100 3.05 15.40 12.95
C LYS A 100 3.09 16.33 14.16
#